data_AF-A0AAN7B0D4-F1
#
_entry.id   AF-A0AAN7B0D4-F1
#
_cell.length_a   1.000
_cell.length_b   1.000
_cell.length_c   1.000
_cell.angle_alpha   90.00
_cell.angle_beta   90.00
_cell.angle_gamma   90.00
#
_symmetry.space_group_name_H-M   'P 1'
#
loop_
_entity.id
_entity.type
_entity.pdbx_description
1 polymer ?
#
loop_
_entity_poly.entity_id
_entity_poly.type
_entity_poly.pdbx_seq_one_letter_code
_entity_poly.pdbx_strand_id
1 'polypeptide(L)'
;MTAFSDSDIDRLLNEAEIRLSTKPQNATLHETARNANNYTLSLPASGHMTKSLNSKPKDCNLQPRIVRPQDLRLPQRADTAGSDWFHMPKTNLTTELKRDLQLITMRQTLAAGKQHFRKNTLKAALKYCQSGVLRDGKPDWLRGTREKKQPPSLVGNALHSDHVVQHLKKQYGRIQATKVKGKNGKLRKSS
;
A
#
# COMPACT_ATOMS: atom_id res chain seq x y z
N MET A 1 4.83 -55.58 0.70
CA MET A 1 4.10 -54.29 0.60
C MET A 1 2.69 -54.54 1.08
N THR A 2 2.38 -54.25 2.34
CA THR A 2 1.04 -54.47 2.92
C THR A 2 0.16 -53.28 2.56
N ALA A 3 -0.80 -53.50 1.66
CA ALA A 3 -1.83 -52.51 1.34
C ALA A 3 -2.80 -52.41 2.52
N PHE A 4 -3.09 -51.19 2.98
CA PHE A 4 -4.12 -50.94 3.98
C PHE A 4 -5.47 -51.32 3.39
N SER A 5 -6.28 -52.08 4.14
CA SER A 5 -7.63 -52.42 3.70
C SER A 5 -8.54 -51.19 3.81
N ASP A 6 -9.56 -51.08 2.96
CA ASP A 6 -10.52 -49.96 3.02
C ASP A 6 -11.16 -49.83 4.41
N SER A 7 -11.39 -50.95 5.10
CA SER A 7 -11.87 -50.94 6.49
C SER A 7 -10.88 -50.31 7.49
N ASP A 8 -9.57 -50.40 7.23
CA ASP A 8 -8.57 -49.74 8.08
C ASP A 8 -8.60 -48.23 7.87
N ILE A 9 -8.91 -47.76 6.66
CA ILE A 9 -9.02 -46.34 6.31
C ILE A 9 -10.24 -45.73 7.01
N ASP A 10 -11.40 -46.38 6.91
CA ASP A 10 -12.64 -45.92 7.53
C ASP A 10 -12.52 -45.85 9.07
N ARG A 11 -11.85 -46.84 9.66
CA ARG A 11 -11.55 -46.85 11.09
C ARG A 11 -10.65 -45.67 11.49
N LEU A 12 -9.61 -45.41 10.70
CA LEU A 12 -8.67 -44.30 10.97
C LEU A 12 -9.36 -42.94 10.86
N LEU A 13 -10.29 -42.79 9.91
CA LEU A 13 -11.04 -41.57 9.70
C LEU A 13 -11.95 -41.27 10.90
N ASN A 14 -12.69 -42.27 11.37
CA ASN A 14 -13.58 -42.12 12.51
C ASN A 14 -12.80 -41.82 13.81
N GLU A 15 -11.64 -42.46 13.99
CA GLU A 15 -10.75 -42.15 15.12
C GLU A 15 -10.22 -40.71 15.07
N ALA A 16 -9.92 -40.19 13.88
CA ALA A 16 -9.51 -38.80 13.69
C ALA A 16 -10.65 -37.81 13.99
N GLU A 17 -11.89 -38.13 13.61
CA GLU A 17 -13.07 -37.33 13.93
C GLU A 17 -13.30 -37.20 15.43
N ILE A 18 -13.18 -38.30 16.18
CA ILE A 18 -13.28 -38.29 17.64
C ILE A 18 -12.17 -37.42 18.24
N ARG A 19 -10.91 -37.57 17.79
CA ARG A 19 -9.78 -36.78 18.29
C ARG A 19 -9.94 -35.27 18.05
N LEU A 20 -10.53 -34.89 16.92
CA LEU A 20 -10.81 -33.47 16.63
C LEU A 20 -11.97 -32.96 17.48
N SER A 21 -13.00 -33.76 17.70
CA SER A 21 -14.15 -33.40 18.55
C SER A 21 -13.75 -33.21 20.01
N THR A 22 -12.84 -34.05 20.53
CA THR A 22 -12.43 -34.01 21.94
C THR A 22 -11.24 -33.09 22.23
N LYS A 23 -10.76 -32.28 21.27
CA LYS A 23 -9.59 -31.41 21.50
C LYS A 23 -10.00 -30.10 22.17
N PRO A 24 -9.71 -29.89 23.48
CA PRO A 24 -9.84 -28.57 24.08
C PRO A 24 -8.83 -27.63 23.43
N GLN A 25 -9.34 -26.52 22.87
CA GLN A 25 -8.54 -25.44 22.31
C GLN A 25 -7.82 -24.70 23.45
N ASN A 26 -6.69 -25.21 23.92
CA ASN A 26 -5.70 -24.46 24.70
C ASN A 26 -4.39 -25.26 24.81
N ALA A 27 -3.48 -25.10 23.84
CA ALA A 27 -2.04 -25.28 24.03
C ALA A 27 -1.28 -24.93 22.72
N THR A 28 -0.82 -23.69 22.62
CA THR A 28 0.33 -23.33 21.79
C THR A 28 1.57 -23.38 22.69
N LEU A 29 2.47 -24.32 22.38
CA LEU A 29 3.93 -24.28 22.55
C LEU A 29 4.49 -23.47 23.74
N HIS A 30 4.98 -24.18 24.77
CA HIS A 30 5.97 -23.68 25.71
C HIS A 30 7.36 -23.71 25.06
N GLU A 31 8.00 -22.55 24.90
CA GLU A 31 9.45 -22.45 24.72
C GLU A 31 10.03 -21.41 25.70
N THR A 32 11.05 -21.89 26.40
CA THR A 32 11.88 -21.35 27.48
C THR A 32 11.97 -19.82 27.67
N ALA A 33 11.69 -19.38 28.90
CA ALA A 33 11.94 -18.04 29.41
C ALA A 33 13.45 -17.74 29.53
N ARG A 34 13.88 -16.59 28.97
CA ARG A 34 15.21 -16.01 29.20
C ARG A 34 15.13 -14.88 30.23
N ASN A 35 15.80 -15.11 31.35
CA ASN A 35 16.58 -14.18 32.18
C ASN A 35 16.13 -12.71 32.25
N ALA A 36 15.56 -12.32 33.40
CA ALA A 36 15.30 -10.93 33.77
C ALA A 36 16.43 -10.41 34.67
N ASN A 37 17.29 -9.54 34.12
CA ASN A 37 18.19 -8.70 34.91
C ASN A 37 17.38 -7.57 35.56
N ASN A 38 17.39 -7.55 36.88
CA ASN A 38 16.78 -6.61 37.80
C ASN A 38 17.74 -5.44 38.11
N TYR A 39 17.49 -4.27 37.52
CA TYR A 39 18.04 -3.01 38.03
C TYR A 39 17.08 -2.43 39.07
N THR A 40 17.36 -2.77 40.33
CA THR A 40 16.80 -2.12 41.51
C THR A 40 17.51 -0.77 41.69
N LEU A 41 16.77 0.33 41.50
CA LEU A 41 17.20 1.66 41.93
C LEU A 41 16.41 2.04 43.18
N SER A 42 17.07 1.93 44.33
CA SER A 42 16.60 2.34 45.64
C SER A 42 16.50 3.86 45.75
N LEU A 43 15.36 4.36 46.22
CA LEU A 43 15.16 5.74 46.66
C LEU A 43 15.89 6.00 47.99
N PRO A 44 16.45 7.21 48.21
CA PRO A 44 16.74 7.70 49.54
C PRO A 44 15.51 8.40 50.14
N ALA A 45 15.13 7.96 51.32
CA ALA A 45 14.13 8.59 52.16
C ALA A 45 14.68 9.91 52.76
N SER A 46 13.94 11.01 52.59
CA SER A 46 14.02 12.16 53.49
C SER A 46 12.78 13.05 53.33
N GLY A 47 12.21 13.50 54.46
CA GLY A 47 11.39 14.72 54.50
C GLY A 47 9.88 14.54 54.69
N HIS A 48 9.49 14.46 55.95
CA HIS A 48 8.19 14.79 56.55
C HIS A 48 7.58 16.11 56.04
N MET A 49 6.28 16.12 55.72
CA MET A 49 5.34 17.23 56.00
C MET A 49 3.91 16.71 55.83
N THR A 50 3.22 16.48 56.95
CA THR A 50 1.77 16.34 57.03
C THR A 50 1.12 17.70 56.78
N LYS A 51 0.33 17.84 55.71
CA LYS A 51 -0.57 18.99 55.57
C LYS A 51 -1.96 18.56 55.10
N SER A 52 -2.85 18.53 56.09
CA SER A 52 -4.24 19.00 56.08
C SER A 52 -5.15 18.52 54.94
N LEU A 53 -6.04 17.61 55.31
CA LEU A 53 -7.31 17.33 54.62
C LEU A 53 -8.18 18.61 54.62
N ASN A 54 -8.28 19.28 53.47
CA ASN A 54 -9.51 20.00 53.13
C ASN A 54 -9.62 20.25 51.62
N SER A 55 -10.31 19.36 50.90
CA SER A 55 -10.89 19.70 49.60
C SER A 55 -12.26 19.06 49.50
N LYS A 56 -13.29 19.90 49.32
CA LYS A 56 -14.68 19.51 49.07
C LYS A 56 -14.75 18.39 48.02
N PRO A 57 -15.68 17.43 48.15
CA PRO A 57 -15.85 16.41 47.12
C PRO A 57 -16.29 17.12 45.84
N LYS A 58 -15.39 17.19 44.85
CA LYS A 58 -15.79 17.46 43.48
C LYS A 58 -16.47 16.18 43.03
N ASP A 59 -17.78 16.26 42.78
CA ASP A 59 -18.52 15.23 42.09
C ASP A 59 -17.85 14.98 40.74
N CYS A 60 -16.92 14.03 40.73
CA CYS A 60 -16.27 13.58 39.52
C CYS A 60 -17.27 12.62 38.89
N ASN A 61 -18.01 13.13 37.91
CA ASN A 61 -18.76 12.32 36.97
C ASN A 61 -17.74 11.47 36.17
N LEU A 62 -17.21 10.43 36.83
CA LEU A 62 -16.29 9.46 36.29
C LEU A 62 -17.15 8.49 35.49
N GLN A 63 -17.32 8.80 34.21
CA GLN A 63 -17.82 7.81 33.27
C GLN A 63 -16.90 6.58 33.34
N PRO A 64 -17.44 5.37 33.53
CA PRO A 64 -16.62 4.18 33.57
C PRO A 64 -15.84 4.08 32.26
N ARG A 65 -14.52 3.88 32.35
CA ARG A 65 -13.67 3.67 31.18
C ARG A 65 -14.15 2.40 30.50
N ILE A 66 -14.90 2.55 29.41
CA ILE A 66 -15.31 1.43 28.57
C ILE A 66 -14.01 0.77 28.07
N VAL A 67 -13.67 -0.37 28.66
CA VAL A 67 -12.55 -1.20 28.23
C VAL A 67 -12.98 -1.80 26.90
N ARG A 68 -12.57 -1.19 25.79
CA ARG A 68 -12.74 -1.81 24.48
C ARG A 68 -11.87 -3.07 24.48
N PRO A 69 -12.45 -4.28 24.37
CA PRO A 69 -11.66 -5.50 24.34
C PRO A 69 -10.67 -5.41 23.18
N GLN A 70 -9.38 -5.51 23.48
CA GLN A 70 -8.32 -5.33 22.48
C GLN A 70 -8.26 -6.49 21.48
N ASP A 71 -8.93 -7.60 21.80
CA ASP A 71 -8.79 -8.88 21.10
C ASP A 71 -9.72 -9.05 19.89
N LEU A 72 -10.62 -8.08 19.62
CA LEU A 72 -11.48 -8.08 18.42
C LEU A 72 -10.99 -7.15 17.31
N ARG A 73 -9.87 -6.45 17.53
CA ARG A 73 -9.11 -5.86 16.44
C ARG A 73 -8.12 -6.91 15.97
N LEU A 74 -8.59 -7.91 15.22
CA LEU A 74 -7.71 -8.56 14.26
C LEU A 74 -7.07 -7.40 13.48
N PRO A 75 -5.75 -7.15 13.59
CA PRO A 75 -5.14 -6.29 12.62
C PRO A 75 -5.28 -7.11 11.34
N GLN A 76 -6.28 -6.79 10.52
CA GLN A 76 -6.02 -6.70 9.10
C GLN A 76 -4.77 -5.82 9.06
N ARG A 77 -3.60 -6.45 9.13
CA ARG A 77 -2.30 -5.80 9.04
C ARG A 77 -2.34 -5.26 7.64
N ALA A 78 -2.92 -4.07 7.48
CA ALA A 78 -3.08 -3.44 6.19
C ALA A 78 -1.68 -3.51 5.60
N ASP A 79 -1.54 -4.22 4.47
CA ASP A 79 -0.25 -4.39 3.84
C ASP A 79 0.31 -2.98 3.65
N THR A 80 1.28 -2.62 4.47
CA THR A 80 1.75 -1.25 4.62
C THR A 80 3.25 -1.31 4.44
N ALA A 81 3.86 -0.27 3.89
CA ALA A 81 5.29 -0.23 3.61
C ALA A 81 6.18 -0.32 4.88
N GLY A 82 5.58 -0.26 6.08
CA GLY A 82 6.25 -0.30 7.37
C GLY A 82 6.29 1.06 8.07
N SER A 83 6.80 1.09 9.31
CA SER A 83 6.95 2.33 10.08
C SER A 83 8.05 3.24 9.49
N ASP A 84 9.09 2.64 8.89
CA ASP A 84 10.19 3.37 8.26
C ASP A 84 9.74 4.26 7.10
N TRP A 85 8.58 3.94 6.51
CA TRP A 85 7.97 4.72 5.44
C TRP A 85 6.54 5.15 5.78
N PHE A 86 6.41 5.79 6.94
CA PHE A 86 5.19 6.49 7.42
C PHE A 86 3.89 5.70 7.26
N HIS A 87 3.96 4.38 7.38
CA HIS A 87 2.81 3.52 7.17
C HIS A 87 2.10 3.75 5.82
N MET A 88 2.87 3.91 4.72
CA MET A 88 2.29 4.08 3.39
C MET A 88 1.42 2.86 3.00
N PRO A 89 0.14 3.06 2.65
CA PRO A 89 -0.75 1.96 2.32
C PRO A 89 -0.37 1.29 0.99
N LYS A 90 -0.68 -0.01 0.86
CA LYS A 90 -0.57 -0.74 -0.41
C LYS A 90 -1.45 -0.11 -1.48
N THR A 91 -0.94 -0.13 -2.70
CA THR A 91 -1.60 0.48 -3.86
C THR A 91 -2.86 -0.27 -4.26
N ASN A 92 -3.97 0.46 -4.36
CA ASN A 92 -5.17 -0.01 -5.04
C ASN A 92 -5.03 0.25 -6.55
N LEU A 93 -4.81 -0.81 -7.34
CA LEU A 93 -4.56 -0.69 -8.77
C LEU A 93 -5.86 -0.42 -9.55
N THR A 94 -6.33 0.82 -9.53
CA THR A 94 -7.46 1.27 -10.37
C THR A 94 -7.02 1.35 -11.83
N THR A 95 -7.99 1.29 -12.76
CA THR A 95 -7.70 1.41 -14.21
C THR A 95 -7.08 2.75 -14.56
N GLU A 96 -7.47 3.82 -13.88
CA GLU A 96 -6.91 5.17 -14.09
C GLU A 96 -5.46 5.23 -13.62
N LEU A 97 -5.20 4.76 -12.39
CA LEU A 97 -3.86 4.74 -11.84
C LEU A 97 -2.92 3.87 -12.68
N LYS A 98 -3.41 2.74 -13.22
CA LYS A 98 -2.62 1.91 -14.14
C LYS A 98 -2.18 2.67 -15.38
N ARG A 99 -3.06 3.49 -15.98
CA ARG A 99 -2.71 4.33 -17.14
C ARG A 99 -1.70 5.41 -16.76
N ASP A 100 -1.89 6.07 -15.63
CA ASP A 100 -0.98 7.10 -15.12
C ASP A 100 0.42 6.51 -14.83
N LEU A 101 0.49 5.33 -14.21
CA LEU A 101 1.76 4.63 -13.96
C LEU A 101 2.45 4.25 -15.28
N GLN A 102 1.70 3.72 -16.25
CA GLN A 102 2.25 3.44 -17.57
C GLN A 102 2.80 4.71 -18.22
N LEU A 103 2.08 5.83 -18.12
CA LEU A 103 2.53 7.11 -18.64
C LEU A 103 3.85 7.56 -18.00
N ILE A 104 4.01 7.41 -16.69
CA ILE A 104 5.26 7.71 -15.96
C ILE A 104 6.42 6.83 -16.46
N THR A 105 6.16 5.54 -16.72
CA THR A 105 7.18 4.66 -17.29
C THR A 105 7.61 5.10 -18.69
N MET A 106 6.67 5.64 -19.47
CA MET A 106 6.86 6.08 -20.85
C MET A 106 7.15 7.58 -20.98
N ARG A 107 7.41 8.32 -19.89
CA ARG A 107 7.54 9.80 -19.90
C ARG A 107 8.50 10.37 -20.96
N GLN A 108 9.53 9.60 -21.34
CA GLN A 108 10.47 9.96 -22.41
C GLN A 108 9.77 10.23 -23.76
N THR A 109 8.67 9.52 -24.06
CA THR A 109 7.94 9.67 -25.32
C THR A 109 7.11 10.95 -25.38
N LEU A 110 6.68 11.46 -24.22
CA LEU A 110 5.86 12.68 -24.12
C LEU A 110 6.70 13.94 -24.33
N ALA A 111 7.94 13.94 -23.87
CA ALA A 111 8.82 15.10 -23.92
C ALA A 111 9.32 15.46 -25.34
N ALA A 112 8.95 14.68 -26.38
CA ALA A 112 9.26 14.95 -27.78
C ALA A 112 10.75 15.30 -28.05
N GLY A 113 11.67 14.69 -27.30
CA GLY A 113 13.11 14.92 -27.40
C GLY A 113 13.64 16.19 -26.73
N LYS A 114 12.79 17.01 -26.10
CA LYS A 114 13.20 18.23 -25.37
C LYS A 114 13.81 17.93 -24.00
N GLN A 115 13.32 16.86 -23.36
CA GLN A 115 13.82 16.42 -22.06
C GLN A 115 14.23 14.95 -22.15
N HIS A 116 15.39 14.64 -21.58
CA HIS A 116 15.91 13.27 -21.49
C HIS A 116 15.85 12.81 -20.04
N PHE A 117 15.05 11.77 -19.79
CA PHE A 117 14.93 11.15 -18.49
C PHE A 117 15.82 9.91 -18.41
N ARG A 118 16.27 9.60 -17.18
CA ARG A 118 16.90 8.31 -16.90
C ARG A 118 15.94 7.17 -17.22
N LYS A 119 16.44 6.12 -17.87
CA LYS A 119 15.67 4.94 -18.25
C LYS A 119 15.07 4.26 -17.02
N ASN A 120 13.79 3.92 -17.09
CA ASN A 120 13.14 3.15 -16.04
C ASN A 120 13.63 1.70 -16.06
N THR A 121 14.13 1.20 -14.94
CA THR A 121 14.60 -0.19 -14.78
C THR A 121 13.59 -1.06 -14.04
N LEU A 122 12.55 -0.46 -13.44
CA LEU A 122 11.51 -1.16 -12.69
C LEU A 122 10.60 -1.91 -13.65
N LYS A 123 10.74 -3.23 -13.69
CA LYS A 123 9.89 -4.13 -14.49
C LYS A 123 8.59 -4.52 -13.77
N ALA A 124 8.61 -4.49 -12.44
CA ALA A 124 7.46 -4.86 -11.62
C ALA A 124 6.55 -3.65 -11.35
N ALA A 125 5.25 -3.91 -11.23
CA ALA A 125 4.29 -2.92 -10.75
C ALA A 125 4.67 -2.49 -9.32
N LEU A 126 4.55 -1.19 -9.04
CA LEU A 126 4.87 -0.63 -7.73
C LEU A 126 3.86 -1.15 -6.69
N LYS A 127 4.35 -1.76 -5.60
CA LYS A 127 3.51 -2.35 -4.54
C LYS A 127 2.88 -1.30 -3.62
N TYR A 128 3.60 -0.21 -3.38
CA TYR A 128 3.18 0.90 -2.53
C TYR A 128 3.35 2.20 -3.34
N CYS A 129 2.27 2.95 -3.49
CA CYS A 129 2.14 4.13 -4.33
C CYS A 129 0.86 4.87 -3.93
N GLN A 130 0.97 6.19 -3.92
CA GLN A 130 -0.14 7.11 -3.71
C GLN A 130 -0.09 8.19 -4.80
N SER A 131 -1.25 8.52 -5.37
CA SER A 131 -1.39 9.67 -6.26
C SER A 131 -1.76 10.89 -5.42
N GLY A 132 -1.06 12.00 -5.63
CA GLY A 132 -1.28 13.25 -4.93
C GLY A 132 -1.20 14.44 -5.88
N VAL A 133 -1.81 15.55 -5.48
CA VAL A 133 -1.80 16.80 -6.24
C VAL A 133 -0.88 17.79 -5.53
N LEU A 134 -0.04 18.47 -6.30
CA LEU A 134 0.79 19.56 -5.78
C LEU A 134 -0.13 20.70 -5.33
N ARG A 135 -0.05 21.08 -4.05
CA ARG A 135 -0.68 22.29 -3.51
C ARG A 135 0.34 23.42 -3.57
N ASP A 136 -0.04 24.53 -4.16
CA ASP A 136 0.84 25.69 -4.31
C ASP A 136 1.24 26.26 -2.94
N GLY A 137 2.51 26.65 -2.81
CA GLY A 137 3.05 27.33 -1.64
C GLY A 137 2.77 28.85 -1.63
N LYS A 138 3.10 29.53 -0.53
CA LYS A 138 3.08 31.00 -0.45
C LYS A 138 4.11 31.60 -1.44
N PRO A 139 4.01 32.90 -1.75
CA PRO A 139 3.30 33.47 -2.90
C PRO A 139 3.92 33.08 -4.27
N ASP A 140 3.35 32.09 -4.95
CA ASP A 140 3.78 31.66 -6.31
C ASP A 140 2.99 32.34 -7.45
N TRP A 141 2.55 33.58 -7.26
CA TRP A 141 1.79 34.31 -8.30
C TRP A 141 2.60 34.61 -9.55
N LEU A 142 3.94 34.56 -9.46
CA LEU A 142 4.84 34.86 -10.58
C LEU A 142 5.12 33.65 -11.47
N ARG A 143 5.02 32.42 -10.94
CA ARG A 143 5.21 31.19 -11.74
C ARG A 143 3.88 30.49 -11.96
N GLY A 144 2.96 31.18 -12.63
CA GLY A 144 1.79 30.58 -13.26
C GLY A 144 1.05 29.60 -12.37
N THR A 145 0.32 30.11 -11.38
CA THR A 145 -0.68 29.36 -10.60
C THR A 145 -1.40 28.37 -11.50
N ARG A 146 -1.47 27.09 -11.10
CA ARG A 146 -2.19 26.09 -11.89
C ARG A 146 -3.59 26.59 -12.17
N GLU A 147 -3.97 26.55 -13.44
CA GLU A 147 -5.32 26.96 -13.83
C GLU A 147 -6.36 26.11 -13.08
N LYS A 148 -7.44 26.75 -12.64
CA LYS A 148 -8.53 26.05 -11.91
C LYS A 148 -9.16 24.89 -12.69
N LYS A 149 -8.89 24.79 -14.00
CA LYS A 149 -9.49 23.83 -14.94
C LYS A 149 -8.59 22.63 -15.27
N GLN A 150 -7.47 22.45 -14.57
CA GLN A 150 -6.58 21.32 -14.84
C GLN A 150 -7.27 19.98 -14.50
N PRO A 151 -7.18 18.98 -15.37
CA PRO A 151 -7.80 17.68 -15.14
C PRO A 151 -7.13 16.95 -13.95
N PRO A 152 -7.87 16.10 -13.23
CA PRO A 152 -7.38 15.43 -12.02
C PRO A 152 -6.36 14.30 -12.30
N SER A 153 -6.38 13.71 -13.50
CA SER A 153 -5.49 12.61 -13.89
C SER A 153 -4.29 13.11 -14.69
N LEU A 154 -3.14 12.43 -14.54
CA LEU A 154 -1.92 12.74 -15.27
C LEU A 154 -2.10 12.53 -16.79
N VAL A 155 -2.78 11.46 -17.21
CA VAL A 155 -3.14 11.27 -18.63
C VAL A 155 -4.00 12.42 -19.15
N GLY A 156 -5.00 12.84 -18.37
CA GLY A 156 -5.86 13.97 -18.74
C GLY A 156 -5.05 15.23 -18.99
N ASN A 157 -4.10 15.53 -18.10
CA ASN A 157 -3.23 16.70 -18.21
C ASN A 157 -2.31 16.62 -19.44
N ALA A 158 -1.78 15.43 -19.73
CA ALA A 158 -0.96 15.22 -20.92
C ALA A 158 -1.75 15.42 -22.22
N LEU A 159 -3.03 15.01 -22.25
CA LEU A 159 -3.92 15.20 -23.40
C LEU A 159 -4.42 16.64 -23.55
N HIS A 160 -4.43 17.42 -22.47
CA HIS A 160 -4.77 18.83 -22.51
C HIS A 160 -3.70 19.66 -23.26
N SER A 161 -2.46 19.17 -23.33
CA SER A 161 -1.38 19.83 -24.08
C SER A 161 -1.46 19.50 -25.58
N ASP A 162 -1.86 20.48 -26.39
CA ASP A 162 -1.96 20.34 -27.85
C ASP A 162 -0.62 19.93 -28.51
N HIS A 163 0.48 20.54 -28.08
CA HIS A 163 1.82 20.17 -28.58
C HIS A 163 2.13 18.68 -28.39
N VAL A 164 1.77 18.10 -27.24
CA VAL A 164 1.98 16.67 -26.96
C VAL A 164 1.12 15.83 -27.90
N VAL A 165 -0.16 16.16 -28.05
CA VAL A 165 -1.10 15.43 -28.90
C VAL A 165 -0.67 15.46 -30.37
N GLN A 166 -0.30 16.62 -30.90
CA GLN A 166 0.17 16.78 -32.27
C GLN A 166 1.44 15.96 -32.55
N HIS A 167 2.42 16.01 -31.64
CA HIS A 167 3.63 15.22 -31.76
C HIS A 167 3.33 13.72 -31.77
N LEU A 168 2.50 13.24 -30.84
CA LEU A 168 2.12 11.83 -30.76
C LEU A 168 1.38 11.38 -32.02
N LYS A 169 0.45 12.19 -32.55
CA LYS A 169 -0.26 11.92 -33.81
C LYS A 169 0.70 11.80 -34.99
N LYS A 170 1.67 12.72 -35.11
CA LYS A 170 2.69 12.70 -36.16
C LYS A 170 3.58 11.46 -36.07
N GLN A 171 4.08 11.13 -34.88
CA GLN A 171 4.92 9.94 -34.68
C GLN A 171 4.15 8.64 -34.91
N TYR A 172 2.90 8.58 -34.47
CA TYR A 172 2.02 7.45 -34.71
C TYR A 172 1.82 7.22 -36.21
N GLY A 173 1.50 8.27 -36.98
CA GLY A 173 1.35 8.18 -38.44
C GLY A 173 2.63 7.68 -39.12
N ARG A 174 3.80 8.19 -38.71
CA ARG A 174 5.11 7.73 -39.22
C ARG A 174 5.33 6.24 -38.94
N ILE A 175 5.07 5.79 -37.72
CA ILE A 175 5.23 4.39 -37.31
C ILE A 175 4.26 3.48 -38.07
N GLN A 176 2.99 3.89 -38.22
CA GLN A 176 1.99 3.11 -38.95
C GLN A 176 2.34 2.98 -40.44
N ALA A 177 2.75 4.08 -41.08
CA ALA A 177 3.22 4.04 -42.47
C ALA A 177 4.42 3.08 -42.65
N THR A 178 5.36 3.10 -41.70
CA THR A 178 6.52 2.19 -41.72
C THR A 178 6.11 0.73 -41.54
N LYS A 179 5.17 0.44 -40.61
CA LYS A 179 4.67 -0.92 -40.35
C LYS A 179 3.88 -1.48 -41.55
N VAL A 180 3.02 -0.68 -42.17
CA VAL A 180 2.19 -1.09 -43.31
C VAL A 180 3.04 -1.40 -44.55
N LYS A 181 4.12 -0.64 -44.77
CA LYS A 181 5.06 -0.86 -45.90
C LYS A 181 5.62 -2.28 -45.93
N GLY A 182 5.83 -2.91 -44.77
CA GLY A 182 6.44 -4.24 -44.67
C GLY A 182 5.45 -5.42 -44.69
N LYS A 183 4.15 -5.20 -44.47
CA LYS A 183 3.20 -6.25 -44.07
C LYS A 183 2.03 -6.44 -45.04
N ASN A 184 2.29 -6.50 -46.35
CA ASN A 184 1.33 -6.81 -47.44
C ASN A 184 0.73 -5.60 -48.22
N GLY A 185 1.09 -4.36 -47.88
CA GLY A 185 0.63 -3.18 -48.65
C GLY A 185 1.23 -3.07 -50.06
N LYS A 186 2.40 -3.70 -50.29
CA LYS A 186 3.08 -3.70 -51.59
C LYS A 186 2.54 -4.77 -52.55
N LEU A 187 2.07 -5.90 -52.03
CA LEU A 187 1.61 -7.04 -52.83
C LEU A 187 0.25 -6.79 -53.50
N ARG A 188 -0.60 -5.93 -52.93
CA ARG A 188 -1.96 -5.64 -53.46
C ARG A 188 -2.02 -4.52 -54.51
N LYS A 189 -0.94 -3.75 -54.70
CA LYS A 189 -0.91 -2.61 -55.65
C LYS A 189 -0.28 -2.97 -57.00
N SER A 190 0.16 -4.21 -57.18
CA SER A 190 0.87 -4.69 -58.38
C SER A 190 0.06 -5.68 -59.21
N SER A 191 -1.27 -5.75 -59.01
CA SER A 191 -2.20 -6.56 -59.79
C SER A 191 -3.18 -5.68 -60.53
#